data_AF-A0A2I9CWR9-F1
#
_entry.id   AF-A0A2I9CWR9-F1
#
_cell.length_a   1.000
_cell.length_b   1.000
_cell.length_c   1.000
_cell.angle_alpha   90.00
_cell.angle_beta   90.00
_cell.angle_gamma   90.00
#
_symmetry.space_group_name_H-M   'P 1'
#
loop_
_entity.id
_entity.type
_entity.pdbx_description
1 polymer ?
#
loop_
_entity_poly.entity_id
_entity_poly.type
_entity_poly.pdbx_seq_one_letter_code
_entity_poly.pdbx_strand_id
1 'polypeptide(L)'
;MTPLVPLLAALNVLLVGVWVGMYLFTTSVVSPAFTELFPDAATRTANRRLVGRYYARVNGPLTLLLLATVLALGVTRGFGGALLAEFALLLLIGGLVALHVRRGQAQARPPAWITNLTLAASALLCAFAVVASA
;
A
#
# COMPACT_ATOMS: atom_id res chain seq x y z
N MET A 1 -33.52 -2.85 2.32
CA MET A 1 -32.20 -2.96 2.97
C MET A 1 -31.21 -2.20 2.10
N THR A 2 -30.55 -1.18 2.62
CA THR A 2 -29.62 -0.35 1.84
C THR A 2 -28.38 -1.19 1.46
N PRO A 3 -28.01 -1.29 0.16
CA PRO A 3 -26.90 -2.14 -0.30
C PRO A 3 -25.51 -1.55 0.03
N LEU A 4 -25.42 -0.63 0.99
CA LEU A 4 -24.21 0.13 1.28
C LEU A 4 -23.11 -0.73 1.89
N VAL A 5 -23.43 -1.58 2.87
CA VAL A 5 -22.45 -2.46 3.52
C VAL A 5 -21.79 -3.44 2.53
N PRO A 6 -22.53 -4.22 1.71
CA PRO A 6 -21.91 -5.11 0.74
C PRO A 6 -21.12 -4.35 -0.34
N LEU A 7 -21.56 -3.15 -0.73
CA LEU A 7 -20.80 -2.29 -1.65
C LEU A 7 -19.46 -1.85 -1.04
N LEU A 8 -19.47 -1.39 0.22
CA LEU A 8 -18.25 -1.01 0.93
C LEU A 8 -17.30 -2.20 1.12
N ALA A 9 -17.84 -3.39 1.39
CA ALA A 9 -17.05 -4.61 1.55
C ALA A 9 -16.36 -5.02 0.22
N ALA A 10 -17.09 -4.97 -0.90
CA ALA A 10 -16.54 -5.23 -2.23
C ALA A 10 -15.50 -4.17 -2.63
N LEU A 11 -15.80 -2.89 -2.36
CA LEU A 11 -14.87 -1.80 -2.60
C LEU A 11 -13.58 -1.97 -1.78
N ASN A 12 -13.68 -2.39 -0.51
CA ASN A 12 -12.53 -2.62 0.35
C ASN A 12 -11.60 -3.69 -0.24
N VAL A 13 -12.14 -4.85 -0.61
CA VAL A 13 -11.38 -5.95 -1.23
C VAL A 13 -10.71 -5.49 -2.53
N LEU A 14 -11.45 -4.77 -3.38
CA LEU A 14 -10.91 -4.23 -4.63
C LEU A 14 -9.76 -3.26 -4.37
N LEU A 15 -9.92 -2.30 -3.46
CA LEU A 15 -8.91 -1.29 -3.15
C LEU A 15 -7.66 -1.91 -2.53
N VAL A 16 -7.80 -2.89 -1.63
CA VAL A 16 -6.68 -3.66 -1.10
C VAL A 16 -5.94 -4.38 -2.23
N GLY A 17 -6.67 -5.05 -3.13
CA GLY A 17 -6.09 -5.73 -4.29
C GLY A 17 -5.32 -4.78 -5.22
N VAL A 18 -5.90 -3.62 -5.56
CA VAL A 18 -5.24 -2.60 -6.38
C VAL A 18 -3.98 -2.08 -5.69
N TRP A 19 -4.07 -1.75 -4.40
CA TRP A 19 -2.93 -1.22 -3.63
C TRP A 19 -1.78 -2.23 -3.58
N VAL A 20 -2.08 -3.50 -3.23
CA VAL A 20 -1.07 -4.57 -3.16
C VAL A 20 -0.50 -4.88 -4.54
N GLY A 21 -1.33 -4.92 -5.58
CA GLY A 21 -0.89 -5.11 -6.97
C GLY A 21 0.08 -4.01 -7.41
N MET A 22 -0.23 -2.74 -7.13
CA MET A 22 0.67 -1.61 -7.40
C MET A 22 1.99 -1.73 -6.64
N TYR A 23 1.95 -2.13 -5.36
CA TYR A 23 3.16 -2.33 -4.56
C TYR A 23 4.04 -3.46 -5.09
N LEU A 24 3.44 -4.61 -5.43
CA LEU A 24 4.16 -5.75 -5.99
C LEU A 24 4.75 -5.44 -7.37
N PHE A 25 4.00 -4.75 -8.23
CA PHE A 25 4.48 -4.34 -9.54
C PHE A 25 5.69 -3.40 -9.44
N THR A 26 5.63 -2.40 -8.56
CA THR A 26 6.73 -1.44 -8.40
C THR A 26 7.98 -2.06 -7.77
N THR A 27 7.81 -3.02 -6.86
CA THR A 27 8.92 -3.72 -6.19
C THR A 27 9.54 -4.80 -7.06
N SER A 28 8.73 -5.58 -7.78
CA SER A 28 9.18 -6.80 -8.47
C SER A 28 9.44 -6.61 -9.97
N VAL A 29 8.87 -5.57 -10.59
CA VAL A 29 9.02 -5.32 -12.03
C VAL A 29 9.75 -4.00 -12.27
N VAL A 30 9.21 -2.90 -11.75
CA VAL A 30 9.77 -1.56 -12.02
C VAL A 30 11.15 -1.41 -11.39
N SER A 31 11.34 -1.76 -10.12
CA SER A 31 12.62 -1.57 -9.44
C SER A 31 13.79 -2.36 -10.07
N PRO A 32 13.62 -3.64 -10.46
CA PRO A 32 14.62 -4.37 -11.24
C PRO A 32 14.89 -3.74 -12.62
N ALA A 33 13.85 -3.40 -13.38
CA ALA A 33 14.00 -2.81 -14.71
C ALA A 33 14.82 -1.50 -14.68
N PHE A 34 14.65 -0.68 -13.65
CA PHE A 34 15.46 0.53 -13.45
C PHE A 34 16.95 0.25 -13.23
N THR A 35 17.30 -0.90 -12.66
CA THR A 35 18.70 -1.29 -12.46
C THR A 35 19.35 -1.71 -13.77
N GLU A 36 18.59 -2.31 -14.67
CA GLU A 36 19.05 -2.73 -16.00
C GLU A 36 19.11 -1.56 -17.00
N LEU A 37 18.06 -0.74 -17.06
CA LEU A 37 17.93 0.36 -18.02
C LEU A 37 18.83 1.57 -17.68
N PHE A 38 19.15 1.79 -16.40
CA PHE A 38 19.92 2.94 -15.94
C PHE A 38 21.11 2.48 -15.08
N PRO A 39 22.21 2.00 -15.69
CA PRO A 39 23.37 1.52 -14.95
C PRO A 39 24.03 2.63 -14.10
N ASP A 40 24.00 3.87 -14.58
CA ASP A 40 24.43 5.03 -13.79
C ASP A 40 23.50 5.30 -12.58
N ALA A 41 24.08 5.40 -11.39
CA ALA A 41 23.34 5.54 -10.14
C ALA A 41 22.63 6.89 -10.01
N ALA A 42 23.23 7.98 -10.52
CA ALA A 42 22.64 9.31 -10.43
C ALA A 42 21.40 9.43 -11.34
N THR A 43 21.53 8.99 -12.59
CA THR A 43 20.46 8.92 -13.59
C THR A 43 19.33 8.03 -13.12
N ARG A 44 19.65 6.84 -12.58
CA ARG A 44 18.66 5.93 -12.00
C ARG A 44 17.89 6.58 -10.87
N THR A 45 18.59 7.24 -9.96
CA THR A 45 17.98 7.93 -8.81
C THR A 45 17.06 9.06 -9.25
N ALA A 46 17.49 9.87 -10.22
CA ALA A 46 16.69 10.96 -10.78
C ALA A 46 15.38 10.45 -11.41
N ASN A 47 15.45 9.41 -12.26
CA ASN A 47 14.28 8.81 -12.88
C ASN A 47 13.37 8.11 -11.85
N ARG A 48 13.92 7.41 -10.84
CA ARG A 48 13.13 6.80 -9.76
C ARG A 48 12.39 7.84 -8.93
N ARG A 49 13.00 8.99 -8.64
CA ARG A 49 12.34 10.11 -7.96
C ARG A 49 11.22 10.70 -8.82
N LEU A 50 11.41 10.81 -10.13
CA LEU A 50 10.38 11.29 -11.05
C LEU A 50 9.17 10.36 -11.07
N VAL A 51 9.40 9.06 -11.32
CA VAL A 51 8.32 8.05 -11.31
C VAL A 51 7.67 7.94 -9.93
N GLY A 52 8.45 7.99 -8.85
CA GLY A 52 7.93 7.98 -7.48
C GLY A 52 6.96 9.13 -7.20
N ARG A 53 7.20 10.34 -7.75
CA ARG A 53 6.26 11.47 -7.64
C ARG A 53 4.96 11.20 -8.39
N TYR A 54 5.01 10.64 -9.60
CA TYR A 54 3.80 10.27 -10.34
C TYR A 54 3.03 9.16 -9.64
N TYR A 55 3.73 8.14 -9.15
CA TYR A 55 3.15 7.06 -8.35
C TYR A 55 2.44 7.60 -7.11
N ALA A 56 3.07 8.51 -6.35
CA ALA A 56 2.47 9.09 -5.15
C ALA A 56 1.18 9.87 -5.44
N ARG A 57 1.06 10.52 -6.60
CA ARG A 57 -0.17 11.22 -7.01
C ARG A 57 -1.34 10.27 -7.28
N VAL A 58 -1.08 9.01 -7.61
CA VAL A 58 -2.11 7.98 -7.82
C VAL A 58 -2.34 7.19 -6.53
N ASN A 59 -1.26 6.69 -5.93
CA ASN A 59 -1.32 5.82 -4.76
C ASN A 59 -1.76 6.56 -3.49
N GLY A 60 -1.47 7.87 -3.38
CA GLY A 60 -1.90 8.69 -2.24
C GLY A 60 -3.43 8.74 -2.11
N PRO A 61 -4.15 9.24 -3.14
CA PRO A 61 -5.61 9.20 -3.15
C PRO A 61 -6.20 7.79 -3.00
N LEU A 62 -5.61 6.77 -3.63
CA LEU A 62 -6.04 5.38 -3.47
C LEU A 62 -5.94 4.91 -2.01
N THR A 63 -4.82 5.21 -1.34
CA THR A 63 -4.59 4.85 0.06
C THR A 63 -5.56 5.59 0.98
N LEU A 64 -5.84 6.87 0.71
CA LEU A 64 -6.83 7.64 1.46
C LEU A 64 -8.23 7.08 1.28
N LEU A 65 -8.60 6.71 0.06
CA LEU A 65 -9.89 6.10 -0.24
C LEU A 65 -10.03 4.75 0.48
N LEU A 66 -9.00 3.90 0.46
CA LEU A 66 -8.96 2.63 1.20
C LEU A 66 -9.15 2.85 2.70
N LEU A 67 -8.42 3.81 3.29
CA LEU A 67 -8.59 4.17 4.70
C LEU A 67 -10.02 4.63 5.01
N ALA A 68 -10.59 5.49 4.15
CA ALA A 68 -11.96 5.97 4.31
C ALA A 68 -12.98 4.84 4.20
N THR A 69 -12.78 3.87 3.30
CA THR A 69 -13.64 2.69 3.15
C THR A 69 -13.60 1.81 4.41
N VAL A 70 -12.42 1.53 4.97
CA VAL A 70 -12.28 0.77 6.23
C VAL A 70 -12.97 1.48 7.38
N LEU A 71 -12.80 2.80 7.50
CA LEU A 71 -13.49 3.60 8.53
C LEU A 71 -15.00 3.59 8.34
N ALA A 72 -15.49 3.73 7.10
CA ALA A 72 -16.92 3.67 6.79
C ALA A 72 -17.52 2.29 7.12
N LEU A 73 -16.80 1.20 6.83
CA LEU A 73 -17.19 -0.14 7.28
C LEU A 73 -17.27 -0.21 8.81
N GLY A 74 -16.28 0.33 9.51
CA GLY A 74 -16.27 0.30 10.97
C GLY A 74 -17.41 1.11 11.59
N VAL A 75 -17.76 2.26 11.00
CA VAL A 75 -18.90 3.08 11.45
C VAL A 75 -20.24 2.40 11.13
N THR A 76 -20.36 1.72 9.99
CA THR A 76 -21.64 1.15 9.53
C THR A 76 -22.00 -0.19 10.19
N ARG A 77 -21.01 -1.01 10.55
CA ARG A 77 -21.24 -2.37 11.11
C ARG A 77 -20.40 -2.70 12.36
N GLY A 78 -19.63 -1.74 12.86
CA GLY A 78 -18.73 -1.93 14.01
C GLY A 78 -17.33 -2.42 13.64
N PHE A 79 -16.40 -2.24 14.58
CA PHE A 79 -15.00 -2.64 14.46
C PHE A 79 -14.76 -4.04 15.04
N GLY A 80 -15.13 -5.08 14.27
CA GLY A 80 -14.75 -6.45 14.58
C GLY A 80 -13.22 -6.65 14.51
N GLY A 81 -12.72 -7.74 15.11
CA GLY A 81 -11.27 -8.01 15.20
C GLY A 81 -10.54 -7.98 13.86
N ALA A 82 -11.14 -8.54 12.80
CA ALA A 82 -10.56 -8.53 11.45
C ALA A 82 -10.42 -7.11 10.88
N LEU A 83 -11.44 -6.27 11.04
CA LEU A 83 -11.42 -4.90 10.54
C LEU A 83 -10.46 -4.00 11.34
N LEU A 84 -10.31 -4.25 12.65
CA LEU A 84 -9.28 -3.60 13.47
C LEU A 84 -7.87 -4.00 13.04
N ALA A 85 -7.65 -5.29 12.76
CA ALA A 85 -6.37 -5.78 12.27
C ALA A 85 -6.02 -5.17 10.91
N GLU A 86 -7.00 -5.11 9.99
CA GLU A 86 -6.86 -4.44 8.70
C GLU A 86 -6.51 -2.96 8.86
N PHE A 87 -7.24 -2.23 9.70
CA PHE A 87 -6.96 -0.83 10.01
C PHE A 87 -5.55 -0.63 10.58
N ALA A 88 -5.14 -1.46 11.53
CA ALA A 88 -3.80 -1.40 12.12
C ALA A 88 -2.70 -1.70 11.08
N LEU A 89 -2.92 -2.66 10.18
CA LEU A 89 -2.02 -2.98 9.08
C LEU A 89 -1.89 -1.83 8.09
N LEU A 90 -2.99 -1.14 7.75
CA LEU A 90 -2.94 0.06 6.91
C LEU A 90 -2.11 1.17 7.54
N LEU A 91 -2.27 1.41 8.84
CA LEU A 91 -1.46 2.39 9.56
C LEU A 91 0.02 1.99 9.61
N LEU A 92 0.31 0.71 9.87
CA LEU A 92 1.67 0.17 9.86
C LEU A 92 2.32 0.35 8.49
N ILE A 93 1.64 -0.05 7.42
CA ILE A 93 2.11 0.08 6.04
C ILE A 93 2.36 1.55 5.71
N GLY A 94 1.42 2.45 6.04
CA GLY A 94 1.59 3.89 5.84
C GLY A 94 2.83 4.43 6.55
N GLY A 95 3.04 4.01 7.81
CA GLY A 95 4.22 4.36 8.59
C GLY A 95 5.52 3.83 7.97
N LEU A 96 5.54 2.58 7.50
CA LEU A 96 6.69 1.96 6.84
C LEU A 96 7.01 2.67 5.52
N VAL A 97 6.01 3.03 4.73
CA VAL A 97 6.17 3.79 3.48
C VAL A 97 6.74 5.18 3.77
N ALA A 98 6.22 5.90 4.77
CA ALA A 98 6.76 7.19 5.17
C ALA A 98 8.23 7.08 5.63
N LEU A 99 8.55 6.05 6.42
CA LEU A 99 9.93 5.77 6.83
C LEU A 99 10.83 5.44 5.65
N HIS A 100 10.34 4.64 4.69
CA HIS A 100 11.05 4.27 3.47
C HIS A 100 11.41 5.50 2.63
N VAL A 101 10.47 6.43 2.46
CA VAL A 101 10.69 7.69 1.72
C VAL A 101 11.72 8.56 2.43
N ARG A 102 11.58 8.76 3.75
CA ARG A 102 12.54 9.55 4.54
C ARG A 102 13.94 8.98 4.47
N ARG A 103 14.09 7.66 4.59
CA ARG A 103 15.40 7.00 4.49
C ARG A 103 15.93 6.96 3.06
N GLY A 104 15.08 6.81 2.05
CA GLY A 104 15.49 6.88 0.64
C GLY A 104 15.93 8.27 0.18
N GLN A 105 15.53 9.33 0.90
CA GLN A 105 16.09 10.67 0.69
C GLN A 105 17.48 10.83 1.33
N ALA A 106 17.70 10.20 2.48
CA ALA A 106 18.96 10.28 3.23
C ALA A 106 20.03 9.26 2.79
N GLN A 107 19.63 8.12 2.23
CA GLN A 107 20.49 6.98 1.91
C GLN A 107 20.21 6.47 0.50
N ALA A 108 21.25 6.01 -0.21
CA ALA A 108 21.12 5.51 -1.58
C ALA A 108 20.22 4.26 -1.72
N ARG A 109 20.05 3.47 -0.65
CA ARG A 109 19.15 2.31 -0.62
C ARG A 109 18.48 2.15 0.75
N PRO A 110 17.15 2.11 0.81
CA PRO A 110 16.45 1.83 2.07
C PRO A 110 16.69 0.39 2.54
N PRO A 111 16.67 0.14 3.86
CA PRO A 111 16.91 -1.19 4.42
C PRO A 111 15.93 -2.25 3.91
N ALA A 112 16.43 -3.44 3.58
CA ALA A 112 15.63 -4.54 3.05
C ALA A 112 14.51 -5.01 4.01
N TRP A 113 14.72 -4.88 5.33
CA TRP A 113 13.70 -5.24 6.31
C TRP A 113 12.41 -4.42 6.17
N ILE A 114 12.49 -3.15 5.73
CA ILE A 114 11.30 -2.33 5.51
C ILE A 114 10.46 -2.94 4.40
N THR A 115 11.10 -3.30 3.28
CA THR A 115 10.41 -3.95 2.15
C THR A 115 9.80 -5.29 2.55
N ASN A 116 10.57 -6.13 3.26
CA ASN A 116 10.07 -7.45 3.69
C ASN A 116 8.89 -7.32 4.66
N LEU A 117 8.94 -6.36 5.59
CA LEU A 117 7.86 -6.13 6.53
C LEU A 117 6.62 -5.56 5.84
N THR A 118 6.78 -4.64 4.87
CA THR A 118 5.65 -4.16 4.07
C THR A 118 5.04 -5.28 3.25
N LEU A 119 5.83 -6.20 2.67
CA LEU A 119 5.31 -7.38 1.96
C LEU A 119 4.51 -8.31 2.88
N ALA A 120 5.05 -8.63 4.06
CA ALA A 120 4.35 -9.46 5.04
C ALA A 120 3.04 -8.80 5.51
N ALA A 121 3.08 -7.50 5.81
CA ALA A 121 1.91 -6.73 6.18
C ALA A 121 0.86 -6.67 5.04
N SER A 122 1.30 -6.61 3.78
CA SER A 122 0.43 -6.61 2.61
C SER A 122 -0.28 -7.95 2.42
N ALA A 123 0.41 -9.07 2.64
CA ALA A 123 -0.20 -10.39 2.58
C ALA A 123 -1.26 -10.57 3.68
N LEU A 124 -0.97 -10.12 4.90
CA LEU A 124 -1.94 -10.11 5.99
C LEU A 124 -3.11 -9.16 5.70
N LEU A 125 -2.85 -8.00 5.08
CA LEU A 125 -3.89 -7.05 4.69
C LEU A 125 -4.90 -7.70 3.74
N CYS A 126 -4.43 -8.47 2.73
CA CYS A 126 -5.31 -9.23 1.86
C CYS A 126 -6.18 -10.24 2.63
N ALA A 127 -5.58 -11.00 3.55
CA ALA A 127 -6.31 -12.00 4.33
C ALA A 127 -7.40 -11.35 5.20
N PHE A 128 -7.05 -10.29 5.93
CA PHE A 128 -7.99 -9.59 6.79
C PHE A 128 -9.05 -8.82 6.01
N ALA A 129 -8.74 -8.28 4.84
CA ALA A 129 -9.74 -7.64 3.97
C ALA A 129 -10.82 -8.63 3.51
N VAL A 130 -10.44 -9.86 3.15
CA VAL A 130 -11.40 -10.91 2.77
C VAL A 130 -12.24 -11.35 3.98
N VAL A 131 -11.61 -11.61 5.12
CA VAL A 131 -12.31 -12.03 6.35
C VAL A 131 -13.22 -10.92 6.87
N ALA A 132 -12.79 -9.67 6.81
CA ALA A 132 -13.58 -8.54 7.22
C ALA A 132 -14.75 -8.31 6.26
N SER A 133 -14.64 -8.65 4.98
CA SER A 133 -15.70 -8.46 3.99
C SER A 133 -16.66 -9.65 3.83
N ALA A 134 -16.43 -10.74 4.57
CA ALA A 134 -17.35 -11.87 4.70
C ALA A 134 -18.47 -11.59 5.72
#